data_AF-A0A1V6B010-F1
#
_entry.id   AF-A0A1V6B010-F1
#
_cell.length_a   1.000
_cell.length_b   1.000
_cell.length_c   1.000
_cell.angle_alpha   90.00
_cell.angle_beta   90.00
_cell.angle_gamma   90.00
#
_symmetry.space_group_name_H-M   'P 1'
#
loop_
_entity.id
_entity.type
_entity.pdbx_description
1 polymer ?
#
loop_
_entity_poly.entity_id
_entity_poly.type
_entity_poly.pdbx_seq_one_letter_code
_entity_poly.pdbx_strand_id
1 'polypeptide(L)'
;MTVAMNVQSGFNEKDRRALIMANDRSFSKVKDSGAYLVTEDPDEEADNFQEFWDIAVYLLASRRSSDSVIRTLQKRNKKMKEFQQLDYETLQEIKDLAFRYIDTVKKFDDSEEETVRHIPYFEKEGRLYLTCISRDDRYSYAHLQDGKVVFSTEETDPSGILTVPPELPIHQDRGTTSYIVGIPLTDLLEKAELLSPGELFTRMRDHLHRYIDASERDYELFVYYALYSWYFQKCNTTPYIRFIGDTGKGKSRFLKVISNLCFYPIRASGASSISGIMRFKERWMGTLQIDESDLRGDQSDKLIKYLNLGFEKENYLLLTDKNELSKVHLFDPFGPKIIAMRQPFLDTATEGRCLSFSPDETTRKDIPPELPARYAEEVAELRALIARFTLEHWSEISEDSMLSCSGKGIEGRLKQMARPLSVILTLFPDGQERFTEYLNARQKEIKRTRAESSEGMMFNYVLSLAQGEENLMVDPEFGKYYYEGKIQVVSSKMVATALRCSFKTVNRTLGGIGMVSEQKRVQTATGQKNIRAILVPNRKKWVEIMQRYYYDESGEEFFECPECLRGPEYQTRQSGFADNRFNSESCKSTEEISGTVLSAGEEGFDDTISHNPSE
;
A
#
# COMPACT_ATOMS: atom_id res chain seq x y z
N MET A 1 21.99 -35.48 27.09
CA MET A 1 22.07 -36.57 26.10
C MET A 1 22.61 -37.87 26.69
N THR A 2 23.71 -37.84 27.44
CA THR A 2 24.39 -39.01 28.04
C THR A 2 23.49 -39.86 28.96
N VAL A 3 22.57 -39.22 29.69
CA VAL A 3 21.54 -39.89 30.51
C VAL A 3 20.43 -40.53 29.65
N ALA A 4 20.08 -39.95 28.50
CA ALA A 4 19.08 -40.50 27.57
C ALA A 4 19.62 -41.71 26.78
N MET A 5 20.93 -41.73 26.50
CA MET A 5 21.61 -42.80 25.76
C MET A 5 21.59 -44.17 26.46
N ASN A 6 21.51 -44.19 27.79
CA ASN A 6 21.45 -45.41 28.60
C ASN A 6 20.02 -45.93 28.82
N VAL A 7 18.98 -45.15 28.47
CA VAL A 7 17.58 -45.45 28.81
C VAL A 7 16.70 -45.70 27.57
N GLN A 8 17.02 -45.12 26.40
CA GLN A 8 16.19 -45.26 25.19
C GLN A 8 16.69 -46.33 24.21
N SER A 9 15.77 -47.18 23.73
CA SER A 9 16.01 -48.33 22.83
C SER A 9 16.21 -47.98 21.34
N GLY A 10 16.44 -46.70 20.99
CA GLY A 10 16.45 -46.20 19.61
C GLY A 10 17.82 -45.98 18.96
N PHE A 11 18.92 -45.95 19.73
CA PHE A 11 20.26 -45.68 19.19
C PHE A 11 20.96 -46.97 18.77
N ASN A 12 21.37 -47.08 17.50
CA ASN A 12 22.28 -48.14 17.08
C ASN A 12 23.72 -47.82 17.54
N GLU A 13 24.61 -48.82 17.45
CA GLU A 13 25.99 -48.72 17.97
C GLU A 13 26.80 -47.56 17.38
N LYS A 14 26.59 -47.24 16.09
CA LYS A 14 27.26 -46.14 15.41
C LYS A 14 26.73 -44.77 15.86
N ASP A 15 25.45 -44.67 16.18
CA ASP A 15 24.85 -43.42 16.68
C ASP A 15 25.34 -43.13 18.10
N ARG A 16 25.49 -44.17 18.93
CA ARG A 16 26.10 -44.06 20.26
C ARG A 16 27.56 -43.62 20.18
N ARG A 17 28.34 -44.22 19.29
CA ARG A 17 29.75 -43.85 19.08
C ARG A 17 29.90 -42.41 18.60
N ALA A 18 29.03 -41.94 17.69
CA ALA A 18 29.02 -40.55 17.23
C ALA A 18 28.67 -39.56 18.35
N LEU A 19 27.76 -39.91 19.25
CA LEU A 19 27.36 -39.07 20.39
C LEU A 19 28.40 -39.07 21.52
N ILE A 20 29.04 -40.22 21.82
CA ILE A 20 30.13 -40.33 22.80
C ILE A 20 31.32 -39.46 22.38
N MET A 21 31.60 -39.41 21.07
CA MET A 21 32.70 -38.63 20.52
C MET A 21 32.56 -37.10 20.75
N ALA A 22 31.33 -36.60 20.95
CA ALA A 22 31.11 -35.21 21.31
C ALA A 22 31.48 -34.88 22.78
N ASN A 23 31.74 -35.90 23.62
CA ASN A 23 32.19 -35.82 25.02
C ASN A 23 31.52 -34.67 25.83
N ASP A 24 30.19 -34.77 26.02
CA ASP A 24 29.30 -33.79 26.69
C ASP A 24 29.23 -32.37 26.07
N ARG A 25 29.83 -32.13 24.89
CA ARG A 25 29.71 -30.85 24.18
C ARG A 25 28.42 -30.77 23.38
N SER A 26 27.61 -29.74 23.64
CA SER A 26 26.46 -29.37 22.79
C SER A 26 26.91 -29.01 21.37
N PHE A 27 26.03 -29.12 20.37
CA PHE A 27 26.28 -28.70 18.98
C PHE A 27 26.84 -27.27 18.87
N SER A 28 26.35 -26.33 19.68
CA SER A 28 26.90 -24.96 19.76
C SER A 28 28.36 -24.94 20.24
N LYS A 29 28.69 -25.67 21.30
CA LYS A 29 30.08 -25.78 21.81
C LYS A 29 31.06 -26.43 20.84
N VAL A 30 30.60 -27.34 19.97
CA VAL A 30 31.43 -27.90 18.89
C VAL A 30 31.68 -26.86 17.80
N LYS A 31 30.69 -26.00 17.51
CA LYS A 31 30.84 -24.86 16.60
C LYS A 31 31.74 -23.75 17.18
N ASP A 32 31.78 -23.61 18.51
CA ASP A 32 32.58 -22.62 19.22
C ASP A 32 33.99 -23.11 19.59
N SER A 33 34.36 -24.37 19.30
CA SER A 33 35.64 -24.97 19.69
C SER A 33 36.86 -24.33 19.00
N GLY A 34 36.65 -23.55 17.95
CA GLY A 34 37.71 -22.86 17.22
C GLY A 34 38.59 -23.79 16.36
N ALA A 35 38.36 -25.10 16.33
CA ALA A 35 39.15 -26.07 15.56
C ALA A 35 39.11 -25.84 14.02
N TYR A 36 38.17 -25.01 13.54
CA TYR A 36 38.06 -24.58 12.15
C TYR A 36 38.86 -23.30 11.83
N LEU A 37 39.40 -22.60 12.85
CA LEU A 37 40.46 -21.62 12.65
C LEU A 37 41.66 -22.44 12.21
N VAL A 38 41.89 -22.50 10.91
CA VAL A 38 43.09 -23.11 10.34
C VAL A 38 44.28 -22.28 10.82
N THR A 39 44.79 -22.57 12.01
CA THR A 39 46.14 -22.16 12.39
C THR A 39 47.07 -22.81 11.37
N GLU A 40 47.98 -22.01 10.82
CA GLU A 40 48.79 -22.44 9.68
C GLU A 40 49.68 -23.65 10.01
N ASP A 41 49.87 -23.96 11.29
CA ASP A 41 50.53 -25.16 11.78
C ASP A 41 49.60 -26.02 12.66
N PRO A 42 49.50 -27.34 12.41
CA PRO A 42 48.81 -28.29 13.29
C PRO A 42 49.54 -28.42 14.64
N ASP A 43 48.77 -28.52 15.73
CA ASP A 43 49.30 -28.72 17.08
C ASP A 43 49.91 -30.14 17.19
N GLU A 44 51.17 -30.24 17.65
CA GLU A 44 51.90 -31.51 17.68
C GLU A 44 51.43 -32.46 18.79
N GLU A 45 50.67 -31.97 19.79
CA GLU A 45 50.16 -32.74 20.94
C GLU A 45 48.65 -33.04 20.89
N ALA A 46 47.93 -32.61 19.85
CA ALA A 46 46.47 -32.75 19.76
C ALA A 46 46.01 -34.13 19.24
N ASP A 47 44.81 -34.55 19.67
CA ASP A 47 44.14 -35.74 19.12
C ASP A 47 43.66 -35.47 17.68
N ASN A 48 44.44 -35.95 16.71
CA ASN A 48 44.16 -35.81 15.28
C ASN A 48 42.77 -36.32 14.89
N PHE A 49 42.21 -37.33 15.57
CA PHE A 49 40.90 -37.85 15.22
C PHE A 49 39.79 -36.89 15.63
N GLN A 50 39.91 -36.26 16.80
CA GLN A 50 38.97 -35.26 17.30
C GLN A 50 39.02 -33.95 16.49
N GLU A 51 40.20 -33.45 16.14
CA GLU A 51 40.35 -32.23 15.34
C GLU A 51 39.69 -32.38 13.96
N PHE A 52 39.97 -33.49 13.28
CA PHE A 52 39.38 -33.77 11.96
C PHE A 52 37.86 -33.97 12.04
N TRP A 53 37.35 -34.50 13.15
CA TRP A 53 35.92 -34.62 13.40
C TRP A 53 35.25 -33.27 13.63
N ASP A 54 35.82 -32.38 14.44
CA ASP A 54 35.32 -31.02 14.63
C ASP A 54 35.24 -30.27 13.27
N ILE A 55 36.26 -30.41 12.42
CA ILE A 55 36.27 -29.87 11.05
C ILE A 55 35.14 -30.48 10.20
N ALA A 56 34.96 -31.80 10.25
CA ALA A 56 33.91 -32.48 9.49
C ALA A 56 32.51 -32.05 9.93
N VAL A 57 32.25 -31.95 11.24
CA VAL A 57 30.99 -31.46 11.80
C VAL A 57 30.72 -30.03 11.35
N TYR A 58 31.71 -29.14 11.42
CA TYR A 58 31.56 -27.75 10.96
C TYR A 58 31.20 -27.65 9.46
N LEU A 59 31.92 -28.38 8.61
CA LEU A 59 31.69 -28.34 7.16
C LEU A 59 30.31 -28.92 6.78
N LEU A 60 29.91 -30.02 7.41
CA LEU A 60 28.59 -30.63 7.21
C LEU A 60 27.46 -29.74 7.76
N ALA A 61 27.66 -29.09 8.91
CA ALA A 61 26.72 -28.09 9.45
C ALA A 61 26.56 -26.88 8.52
N SER A 62 27.65 -26.48 7.85
CA SER A 62 27.68 -25.42 6.84
C SER A 62 27.16 -25.86 5.47
N ARG A 63 26.44 -26.98 5.38
CA ARG A 63 25.83 -27.55 4.16
C ARG A 63 26.82 -27.85 3.04
N ARG A 64 28.08 -28.17 3.35
CA ARG A 64 29.04 -28.68 2.34
C ARG A 64 28.68 -30.12 1.96
N SER A 65 28.89 -30.49 0.69
CA SER A 65 28.66 -31.86 0.24
C SER A 65 29.66 -32.85 0.86
N SER A 66 29.25 -34.10 1.05
CA SER A 66 30.11 -35.18 1.58
C SER A 66 31.46 -35.26 0.85
N ASP A 67 31.45 -35.14 -0.47
CA ASP A 67 32.65 -35.13 -1.32
C ASP A 67 33.54 -33.88 -1.12
N SER A 68 32.95 -32.75 -0.75
CA SER A 68 33.70 -31.53 -0.42
C SER A 68 34.33 -31.63 0.97
N VAL A 69 33.66 -32.31 1.91
CA VAL A 69 34.18 -32.53 3.26
C VAL A 69 35.39 -33.46 3.20
N ILE A 70 35.26 -34.63 2.56
CA ILE A 70 36.37 -35.59 2.47
C ILE A 70 37.60 -35.01 1.75
N ARG A 71 37.38 -34.22 0.69
CA ARG A 71 38.48 -33.53 -0.01
C ARG A 71 39.20 -32.51 0.88
N THR A 72 38.45 -31.79 1.72
CA THR A 72 39.03 -30.84 2.68
C THR A 72 39.86 -31.56 3.73
N LEU A 73 39.33 -32.66 4.29
CA LEU A 73 40.06 -33.50 5.25
C LEU A 73 41.33 -34.08 4.64
N GLN A 74 41.29 -34.64 3.43
CA GLN A 74 42.48 -35.14 2.72
C GLN A 74 43.52 -34.03 2.48
N LYS A 75 43.08 -32.82 2.12
CA LYS A 75 43.98 -31.69 1.88
C LYS A 75 44.67 -31.23 3.18
N ARG A 76 43.97 -31.27 4.32
CA ARG A 76 44.53 -31.01 5.64
C ARG A 76 45.48 -32.12 6.08
N ASN A 77 45.10 -33.38 5.89
CA ASN A 77 45.90 -34.55 6.22
C ASN A 77 47.28 -34.54 5.53
N LYS A 78 47.33 -34.14 4.26
CA LYS A 78 48.59 -33.98 3.50
C LYS A 78 49.54 -32.92 4.05
N LYS A 79 49.08 -32.02 4.93
CA LYS A 79 49.90 -31.01 5.58
C LYS A 79 50.52 -31.50 6.90
N MET A 80 50.13 -32.68 7.40
CA MET A 80 50.69 -33.27 8.63
C MET A 80 51.95 -34.07 8.34
N LYS A 81 52.80 -34.27 9.36
CA LYS A 81 54.00 -35.13 9.27
C LYS A 81 53.56 -36.57 8.94
N GLU A 82 54.37 -37.32 8.19
CA GLU A 82 53.99 -38.66 7.69
C GLU A 82 53.48 -39.63 8.77
N PHE A 83 54.05 -39.58 9.98
CA PHE A 83 53.63 -40.43 11.11
C PHE A 83 52.31 -39.99 11.77
N GLN A 84 51.79 -38.80 11.44
CA GLN A 84 50.55 -38.23 11.96
C GLN A 84 49.38 -38.36 10.97
N GLN A 85 49.66 -38.72 9.71
CA GLN A 85 48.65 -38.80 8.67
C GLN A 85 47.67 -39.95 8.93
N LEU A 86 46.38 -39.64 8.84
CA LEU A 86 45.31 -40.62 8.93
C LEU A 86 45.13 -41.33 7.58
N ASP A 87 44.83 -42.63 7.58
CA ASP A 87 44.49 -43.32 6.34
C ASP A 87 43.12 -42.86 5.81
N TYR A 88 42.83 -43.23 4.56
CA TYR A 88 41.59 -42.82 3.91
C TYR A 88 40.34 -43.39 4.59
N GLU A 89 40.43 -44.61 5.12
CA GLU A 89 39.31 -45.28 5.80
C GLU A 89 38.94 -44.53 7.09
N THR A 90 39.95 -44.09 7.85
CA THR A 90 39.81 -43.29 9.06
C THR A 90 39.19 -41.92 8.76
N LEU A 91 39.64 -41.25 7.69
CA LEU A 91 39.03 -39.97 7.27
C LEU A 91 37.56 -40.12 6.84
N GLN A 92 37.22 -41.23 6.20
CA GLN A 92 35.86 -41.55 5.82
C GLN A 92 35.00 -41.86 7.06
N GLU A 93 35.54 -42.61 8.02
CA GLU A 93 34.89 -42.92 9.29
C GLU A 93 34.58 -41.65 10.09
N ILE A 94 35.54 -40.72 10.18
CA ILE A 94 35.37 -39.42 10.84
C ILE A 94 34.20 -38.64 10.23
N LYS A 95 34.16 -38.55 8.89
CA LYS A 95 33.09 -37.85 8.17
C LYS A 95 31.73 -38.53 8.38
N ASP A 96 31.68 -39.85 8.38
CA ASP A 96 30.43 -40.61 8.56
C ASP A 96 29.91 -40.49 10.01
N LEU A 97 30.80 -40.49 11.00
CA LEU A 97 30.46 -40.22 12.40
C LEU A 97 29.99 -38.78 12.59
N ALA A 98 30.63 -37.79 11.97
CA ALA A 98 30.20 -36.39 11.99
C ALA A 98 28.81 -36.20 11.35
N PHE A 99 28.56 -36.87 10.22
CA PHE A 99 27.24 -36.85 9.57
C PHE A 99 26.16 -37.45 10.47
N ARG A 100 26.43 -38.61 11.08
CA ARG A 100 25.50 -39.26 12.00
C ARG A 100 25.24 -38.43 13.24
N TYR A 101 26.26 -37.78 13.79
CA TYR A 101 26.09 -36.83 14.89
C TYR A 101 25.10 -35.73 14.51
N ILE A 102 25.28 -35.07 13.35
CA ILE A 102 24.37 -34.00 12.89
C ILE A 102 22.95 -34.53 12.63
N ASP A 103 22.82 -35.68 11.97
CA ASP A 103 21.52 -36.30 11.68
C ASP A 103 20.79 -36.69 12.96
N THR A 104 21.53 -37.20 13.95
CA THR A 104 20.99 -37.59 15.25
C THR A 104 20.61 -36.36 16.07
N VAL A 105 21.48 -35.35 16.16
CA VAL A 105 21.16 -34.08 16.84
C VAL A 105 19.92 -33.45 16.22
N LYS A 106 19.82 -33.35 14.89
CA LYS A 106 18.60 -32.82 14.23
C LYS A 106 17.32 -33.57 14.59
N LYS A 107 17.37 -34.90 14.59
CA LYS A 107 16.20 -35.74 14.94
C LYS A 107 15.74 -35.59 16.39
N PHE A 108 16.60 -35.11 17.28
CA PHE A 108 16.31 -35.03 18.72
C PHE A 108 16.30 -33.58 19.28
N ASP A 109 16.90 -32.60 18.59
CA ASP A 109 16.66 -31.16 18.78
C ASP A 109 15.32 -30.72 18.17
N ASP A 110 14.71 -31.53 17.30
CA ASP A 110 13.29 -31.40 16.91
C ASP A 110 12.33 -31.80 18.05
N SER A 111 12.75 -31.68 19.32
CA SER A 111 11.80 -31.62 20.43
C SER A 111 11.04 -30.31 20.30
N GLU A 112 9.83 -30.37 19.72
CA GLU A 112 8.80 -29.32 19.69
C GLU A 112 9.27 -28.00 20.34
N GLU A 113 10.07 -27.20 19.63
CA GLU A 113 10.22 -25.80 20.00
C GLU A 113 8.79 -25.26 19.88
N GLU A 114 8.16 -24.94 21.03
CA GLU A 114 6.99 -24.07 21.06
C GLU A 114 7.33 -22.90 20.14
N THR A 115 6.69 -22.88 18.96
CA THR A 115 7.22 -22.12 17.84
C THR A 115 6.96 -20.66 18.10
N VAL A 116 7.88 -19.99 18.80
CA VAL A 116 7.72 -18.58 19.17
C VAL A 116 7.66 -17.77 17.89
N ARG A 117 6.52 -17.11 17.67
CA ARG A 117 6.32 -16.25 16.49
C ARG A 117 6.82 -14.84 16.78
N HIS A 118 7.41 -14.22 15.77
CA HIS A 118 7.80 -12.81 15.83
C HIS A 118 6.80 -11.97 15.01
N ILE A 119 5.76 -11.46 15.66
CA ILE A 119 4.66 -10.74 14.99
C ILE A 119 4.68 -9.26 15.41
N PRO A 120 4.70 -8.29 14.47
CA PRO A 120 4.79 -6.86 14.80
C PRO A 120 3.53 -6.27 15.43
N TYR A 121 2.37 -6.89 15.19
CA TYR A 121 1.09 -6.53 15.78
C TYR A 121 0.05 -7.61 15.49
N PHE A 122 -0.97 -7.72 16.33
CA PHE A 122 -2.11 -8.60 16.08
C PHE A 122 -3.36 -8.10 16.82
N GLU A 123 -4.52 -8.61 16.44
CA GLU A 123 -5.78 -8.35 17.13
C GLU A 123 -6.21 -9.62 17.87
N LYS A 124 -6.56 -9.48 19.15
CA LYS A 124 -7.09 -10.57 19.98
C LYS A 124 -8.26 -10.03 20.80
N GLU A 125 -9.41 -10.70 20.72
CA GLU A 125 -10.63 -10.31 21.45
C GLU A 125 -11.04 -8.84 21.20
N GLY A 126 -10.88 -8.36 19.95
CA GLY A 126 -11.20 -6.98 19.58
C GLY A 126 -10.19 -5.93 20.05
N ARG A 127 -9.09 -6.33 20.70
CA ARG A 127 -8.01 -5.44 21.15
C ARG A 127 -6.80 -5.55 20.24
N LEU A 128 -6.21 -4.40 19.91
CA LEU A 128 -4.94 -4.33 19.19
C LEU A 128 -3.77 -4.48 20.15
N TYR A 129 -2.81 -5.32 19.77
CA TYR A 129 -1.49 -5.45 20.36
C TYR A 129 -0.47 -4.94 19.34
N LEU A 130 0.31 -3.92 19.69
CA LEU A 130 1.27 -3.31 18.78
C LEU A 130 2.68 -3.28 19.40
N THR A 131 3.70 -3.68 18.65
CA THR A 131 5.11 -3.52 19.04
C THR A 131 5.48 -2.06 19.34
N CYS A 132 6.07 -1.88 20.52
CA CYS A 132 6.72 -0.67 21.00
C CYS A 132 8.18 -0.96 21.35
N ILE A 133 8.99 0.10 21.42
CA ILE A 133 10.41 0.01 21.79
C ILE A 133 10.74 1.03 22.87
N SER A 134 11.57 0.64 23.84
CA SER A 134 12.12 1.58 24.82
C SER A 134 13.39 2.26 24.29
N ARG A 135 13.87 3.30 24.97
CA ARG A 135 15.13 3.97 24.61
C ARG A 135 16.38 3.08 24.74
N ASP A 136 16.27 2.00 25.52
CA ASP A 136 17.31 0.98 25.71
C ASP A 136 17.12 -0.23 24.76
N ASP A 137 16.35 -0.07 23.69
CA ASP A 137 16.06 -1.11 22.68
C ASP A 137 15.39 -2.38 23.24
N ARG A 138 14.66 -2.29 24.37
CA ARG A 138 13.74 -3.36 24.81
C ARG A 138 12.40 -3.27 24.08
N TYR A 139 11.91 -4.39 23.57
CA TYR A 139 10.66 -4.48 22.81
C TYR A 139 9.51 -5.03 23.67
N SER A 140 8.29 -4.55 23.43
CA SER A 140 7.07 -5.01 24.11
C SER A 140 5.85 -4.81 23.21
N TYR A 141 4.76 -5.51 23.48
CA TYR A 141 3.44 -5.20 22.96
C TYR A 141 2.74 -4.19 23.85
N ALA A 142 2.29 -3.07 23.28
CA ALA A 142 1.34 -2.18 23.89
C ALA A 142 -0.09 -2.58 23.51
N HIS A 143 -0.98 -2.61 24.50
CA HIS A 143 -2.41 -2.84 24.30
C HIS A 143 -3.22 -2.06 25.36
N LEU A 144 -4.52 -1.89 25.11
CA LEU A 144 -5.41 -1.21 26.04
C LEU A 144 -6.04 -2.20 27.04
N GLN A 145 -5.92 -1.91 28.33
CA GLN A 145 -6.58 -2.62 29.42
C GLN A 145 -7.16 -1.60 30.40
N ASP A 146 -8.46 -1.66 30.66
CA ASP A 146 -9.17 -0.75 31.56
C ASP A 146 -8.90 0.75 31.28
N GLY A 147 -8.85 1.11 29.99
CA GLY A 147 -8.60 2.49 29.51
C GLY A 147 -7.14 2.96 29.63
N LYS A 148 -6.23 2.08 30.07
CA LYS A 148 -4.79 2.37 30.20
C LYS A 148 -3.97 1.54 29.24
N VAL A 149 -2.83 2.08 28.81
CA VAL A 149 -1.87 1.33 27.99
C VAL A 149 -1.05 0.42 28.91
N VAL A 150 -1.04 -0.87 28.60
CA VAL A 150 -0.25 -1.90 29.29
C VAL A 150 0.77 -2.47 28.31
N PHE A 151 1.94 -2.84 28.84
CA PHE A 151 3.05 -3.41 28.06
C PHE A 151 3.34 -4.84 28.49
N SER A 152 3.45 -5.75 27.52
CA SER A 152 3.84 -7.14 27.73
C SER A 152 5.02 -7.54 26.83
N THR A 153 5.97 -8.31 27.34
CA THR A 153 7.14 -8.76 26.56
C THR A 153 6.82 -9.94 25.64
N GLU A 154 5.78 -10.68 25.98
CA GLU A 154 5.29 -11.85 25.26
C GLU A 154 3.77 -11.95 25.42
N GLU A 155 3.11 -12.52 24.42
CA GLU A 155 1.67 -12.73 24.40
C GLU A 155 1.33 -14.01 23.63
N THR A 156 0.10 -14.50 23.76
CA THR A 156 -0.41 -15.56 22.89
C THR A 156 -1.27 -14.96 21.79
N ASP A 157 -0.93 -15.24 20.52
CA ASP A 157 -1.71 -14.80 19.36
C ASP A 157 -3.10 -15.47 19.31
N PRO A 158 -4.00 -15.07 18.39
CA PRO A 158 -5.32 -15.69 18.25
C PRO A 158 -5.30 -17.18 17.88
N SER A 159 -4.16 -17.71 17.42
CA SER A 159 -3.98 -19.13 17.12
C SER A 159 -3.53 -19.94 18.33
N GLY A 160 -3.34 -19.32 19.50
CA GLY A 160 -2.86 -20.00 20.70
C GLY A 160 -1.33 -20.15 20.76
N ILE A 161 -0.57 -19.43 19.93
CA ILE A 161 0.89 -19.58 19.84
C ILE A 161 1.61 -18.43 20.55
N LEU A 162 2.62 -18.77 21.35
CA LEU A 162 3.48 -17.80 22.02
C LEU A 162 4.15 -16.90 20.98
N THR A 163 4.05 -15.60 21.19
CA THR A 163 4.46 -14.58 20.24
C THR A 163 5.17 -13.45 20.97
N VAL A 164 6.26 -12.97 20.38
CA VAL A 164 7.06 -11.85 20.89
C VAL A 164 7.26 -10.79 19.79
N PRO A 165 7.49 -9.52 20.15
CA PRO A 165 7.77 -8.49 19.17
C PRO A 165 8.99 -8.83 18.29
N PRO A 166 8.99 -8.49 16.99
CA PRO A 166 10.17 -8.57 16.16
C PRO A 166 11.18 -7.48 16.54
N GLU A 167 12.45 -7.83 16.59
CA GLU A 167 13.52 -6.85 16.83
C GLU A 167 13.99 -6.16 15.56
N LEU A 168 14.54 -4.95 15.68
CA LEU A 168 15.22 -4.26 14.59
C LEU A 168 16.61 -4.87 14.33
N PRO A 169 17.12 -4.79 13.08
CA PRO A 169 18.45 -5.30 12.77
C PRO A 169 19.54 -4.48 13.45
N ILE A 170 20.57 -5.17 13.93
CA ILE A 170 21.78 -4.58 14.51
C ILE A 170 22.84 -4.45 13.42
N HIS A 171 23.51 -3.30 13.33
CA HIS A 171 24.60 -3.09 12.39
C HIS A 171 25.79 -3.99 12.77
N GLN A 172 26.22 -4.85 11.84
CA GLN A 172 27.20 -5.91 12.09
C GLN A 172 28.50 -5.38 12.71
N ASP A 173 29.05 -4.28 12.20
CA ASP A 173 30.32 -3.74 12.70
C ASP A 173 30.20 -2.81 13.92
N ARG A 174 29.05 -2.15 14.09
CA ARG A 174 28.89 -1.10 15.12
C ARG A 174 28.17 -1.61 16.37
N GLY A 175 27.47 -2.73 16.28
CA GLY A 175 26.61 -3.23 17.36
C GLY A 175 25.40 -2.33 17.65
N THR A 176 25.14 -1.30 16.85
CA THR A 176 24.04 -0.35 17.06
C THR A 176 22.79 -0.75 16.28
N THR A 177 21.62 -0.58 16.90
CA THR A 177 20.31 -0.78 16.28
C THR A 177 20.11 0.13 15.07
N SER A 178 19.62 -0.44 13.98
CA SER A 178 19.28 0.30 12.76
C SER A 178 17.79 0.61 12.73
N TYR A 179 17.43 1.87 13.02
CA TYR A 179 16.04 2.37 13.02
C TYR A 179 15.49 2.60 11.62
N ILE A 180 15.40 1.52 10.86
CA ILE A 180 14.80 1.48 9.52
C ILE A 180 13.27 1.39 9.54
N VAL A 181 12.69 1.02 10.70
CA VAL A 181 11.25 1.04 10.96
C VAL A 181 10.96 2.04 12.08
N GLY A 182 9.97 2.92 11.88
CA GLY A 182 9.48 3.78 12.95
C GLY A 182 8.60 2.98 13.90
N ILE A 183 8.93 2.94 15.19
CA ILE A 183 8.19 2.21 16.24
C ILE A 183 7.82 3.20 17.34
N PRO A 184 6.61 3.18 17.93
CA PRO A 184 6.27 4.02 19.07
C PRO A 184 7.19 3.76 20.27
N LEU A 185 7.59 4.83 20.94
CA LEU A 185 8.41 4.72 22.15
C LEU A 185 7.54 4.42 23.37
N THR A 186 7.94 3.46 24.19
CA THR A 186 7.16 3.03 25.37
C THR A 186 6.97 4.17 26.38
N ASP A 187 8.01 4.96 26.68
CA ASP A 187 7.98 6.07 27.64
C ASP A 187 7.08 7.23 27.19
N LEU A 188 6.98 7.45 25.87
CA LEU A 188 6.09 8.46 25.31
C LEU A 188 4.65 7.94 25.22
N LEU A 189 4.46 6.68 24.83
CA LEU A 189 3.13 6.08 24.73
C LEU A 189 2.44 5.93 26.09
N GLU A 190 3.19 5.58 27.14
CA GLU A 190 2.69 5.51 28.51
C GLU A 190 2.12 6.86 28.99
N LYS A 191 2.75 7.97 28.56
CA LYS A 191 2.37 9.34 28.92
C LYS A 191 1.43 10.00 27.91
N ALA A 192 1.12 9.33 26.81
CA ALA A 192 0.32 9.89 25.74
C ALA A 192 -1.13 10.06 26.20
N GLU A 193 -1.61 11.29 26.15
CA GLU A 193 -3.01 11.61 26.41
C GLU A 193 -3.89 11.16 25.24
N LEU A 194 -5.12 10.75 25.55
CA LEU A 194 -6.13 10.50 24.52
C LEU A 194 -6.68 11.84 24.03
N LEU A 195 -6.34 12.20 22.79
CA LEU A 195 -6.86 13.40 22.14
C LEU A 195 -8.15 13.12 21.39
N SER A 196 -9.00 14.13 21.26
CA SER A 196 -10.13 14.05 20.32
C SER A 196 -9.64 13.96 18.87
N PRO A 197 -10.45 13.42 17.94
CA PRO A 197 -10.10 13.33 16.52
C PRO A 197 -9.67 14.68 15.92
N GLY A 198 -10.37 15.77 16.27
CA GLY A 198 -10.07 17.13 15.80
C GLY A 198 -8.75 17.69 16.35
N GLU A 199 -8.44 17.44 17.62
CA GLU A 199 -7.17 17.87 18.23
C GLU A 199 -5.98 17.11 17.65
N LEU A 200 -6.11 15.79 17.48
CA LEU A 200 -5.08 14.96 16.86
C LEU A 200 -4.84 15.39 15.40
N PHE A 201 -5.91 15.61 14.64
CA PHE A 201 -5.85 16.13 13.29
C PHE A 201 -5.06 17.45 13.23
N THR A 202 -5.40 18.40 14.10
CA THR A 202 -4.75 19.72 14.16
C THR A 202 -3.26 19.60 14.47
N ARG A 203 -2.89 18.78 15.47
CA ARG A 203 -1.48 18.52 15.83
C ARG A 203 -0.68 17.96 14.65
N MET A 204 -1.26 17.00 13.93
CA MET A 204 -0.62 16.39 12.76
C MET A 204 -0.52 17.39 11.59
N ARG A 205 -1.60 18.12 11.29
CA ARG A 205 -1.63 19.17 10.25
C ARG A 205 -0.56 20.22 10.49
N ASP A 206 -0.47 20.74 11.71
CA ASP A 206 0.49 21.78 12.07
C ASP A 206 1.94 21.26 12.04
N HIS A 207 2.16 19.96 12.33
CA HIS A 207 3.46 19.33 12.10
C HIS A 207 3.79 19.26 10.60
N LEU A 208 2.88 18.79 9.76
CA LEU A 208 3.10 18.76 8.31
C LEU A 208 3.38 20.17 7.77
N HIS A 209 2.54 21.15 8.12
CA HIS A 209 2.68 22.54 7.66
C HIS A 209 4.03 23.17 8.01
N ARG A 210 4.68 22.74 9.10
CA ARG A 210 6.02 23.22 9.49
C ARG A 210 7.16 22.67 8.62
N TYR A 211 6.95 21.54 7.92
CA TYR A 211 8.04 20.82 7.24
C TYR A 211 7.83 20.55 5.75
N ILE A 212 6.61 20.73 5.23
CA ILE A 212 6.28 20.61 3.81
C ILE A 212 5.37 21.76 3.38
N ASP A 213 5.39 22.12 2.09
CA ASP A 213 4.59 23.21 1.51
C ASP A 213 3.51 22.64 0.58
N ALA A 214 2.28 22.52 1.07
CA ALA A 214 1.18 21.91 0.35
C ALA A 214 -0.09 22.77 0.47
N SER A 215 -1.09 22.51 -0.36
CA SER A 215 -2.40 23.15 -0.18
C SER A 215 -3.08 22.64 1.09
N GLU A 216 -3.98 23.41 1.70
CA GLU A 216 -4.71 22.96 2.90
C GLU A 216 -5.38 21.60 2.68
N ARG A 217 -6.01 21.39 1.52
CA ARG A 217 -6.65 20.12 1.15
C ARG A 217 -5.67 18.95 1.12
N ASP A 218 -4.45 19.17 0.65
CA ASP A 218 -3.41 18.14 0.63
C ASP A 218 -2.94 17.81 2.05
N TYR A 219 -2.80 18.81 2.93
CA TYR A 219 -2.51 18.54 4.35
C TYR A 219 -3.60 17.68 4.98
N GLU A 220 -4.88 17.99 4.77
CA GLU A 220 -5.97 17.18 5.33
C GLU A 220 -5.86 15.73 4.85
N LEU A 221 -5.65 15.53 3.55
CA LEU A 221 -5.50 14.20 2.98
C LEU A 221 -4.30 13.45 3.54
N PHE A 222 -3.15 14.12 3.70
CA PHE A 222 -1.96 13.48 4.27
C PHE A 222 -2.17 13.09 5.73
N VAL A 223 -2.91 13.88 6.51
CA VAL A 223 -3.31 13.51 7.87
C VAL A 223 -4.26 12.31 7.85
N TYR A 224 -5.31 12.33 7.03
CA TYR A 224 -6.24 11.20 6.91
C TYR A 224 -5.54 9.93 6.44
N TYR A 225 -4.63 10.03 5.47
CA TYR A 225 -3.83 8.89 5.00
C TYR A 225 -2.90 8.36 6.09
N ALA A 226 -2.23 9.24 6.82
CA ALA A 226 -1.37 8.85 7.93
C ALA A 226 -2.17 8.11 9.00
N LEU A 227 -3.32 8.63 9.45
CA LEU A 227 -4.20 7.95 10.41
C LEU A 227 -4.78 6.64 9.86
N TYR A 228 -5.33 6.66 8.64
CA TYR A 228 -5.82 5.47 7.94
C TYR A 228 -4.77 4.36 7.91
N SER A 229 -3.49 4.69 7.72
CA SER A 229 -2.43 3.68 7.63
C SER A 229 -2.30 2.85 8.91
N TRP A 230 -2.80 3.30 10.06
CA TRP A 230 -2.86 2.52 11.31
C TRP A 230 -4.04 1.53 11.31
N TYR A 231 -5.11 1.84 10.58
CA TYR A 231 -6.33 1.02 10.46
C TYR A 231 -6.43 0.24 9.15
N PHE A 232 -5.39 0.25 8.31
CA PHE A 232 -5.44 -0.38 6.97
C PHE A 232 -5.83 -1.87 7.00
N GLN A 233 -5.55 -2.57 8.11
CA GLN A 233 -5.94 -3.96 8.31
C GLN A 233 -7.44 -4.17 8.50
N LYS A 234 -8.20 -3.10 8.80
CA LYS A 234 -9.66 -3.12 8.81
C LYS A 234 -10.26 -2.93 7.41
N CYS A 235 -9.43 -2.75 6.38
CA CYS A 235 -9.84 -2.44 5.01
C CYS A 235 -9.43 -3.57 4.05
N ASN A 236 -10.23 -3.82 3.02
CA ASN A 236 -9.88 -4.81 1.97
C ASN A 236 -8.98 -4.25 0.86
N THR A 237 -8.96 -2.92 0.70
CA THR A 237 -8.13 -2.24 -0.30
C THR A 237 -7.37 -1.08 0.33
N THR A 238 -6.26 -0.69 -0.29
CA THR A 238 -5.41 0.39 0.20
C THR A 238 -4.89 1.29 -0.93
N PRO A 239 -5.13 2.61 -0.88
CA PRO A 239 -4.57 3.54 -1.86
C PRO A 239 -3.08 3.77 -1.59
N TYR A 240 -2.35 4.23 -2.62
CA TYR A 240 -0.96 4.67 -2.47
C TYR A 240 -0.87 6.18 -2.62
N ILE A 241 -0.04 6.83 -1.80
CA ILE A 241 0.33 8.23 -2.03
C ILE A 241 1.55 8.24 -2.95
N ARG A 242 1.50 9.06 -3.99
CA ARG A 242 2.62 9.25 -4.90
C ARG A 242 2.98 10.72 -5.07
N PHE A 243 4.24 11.03 -4.86
CA PHE A 243 4.83 12.32 -5.22
C PHE A 243 5.54 12.19 -6.56
N ILE A 244 5.09 12.95 -7.57
CA ILE A 244 5.63 12.94 -8.93
C ILE A 244 6.16 14.32 -9.32
N GLY A 245 7.25 14.37 -10.07
CA GLY A 245 7.79 15.62 -10.60
C GLY A 245 9.31 15.63 -10.68
N ASP A 246 9.87 16.69 -11.27
CA ASP A 246 11.30 16.80 -11.48
C ASP A 246 12.12 16.94 -10.18
N THR A 247 13.43 16.78 -10.28
CA THR A 247 14.40 16.91 -9.19
C THR A 247 14.32 18.31 -8.57
N GLY A 248 14.55 18.43 -7.26
CA GLY A 248 14.57 19.73 -6.56
C GLY A 248 13.23 20.17 -5.98
N LYS A 249 12.10 19.57 -6.38
CA LYS A 249 10.75 19.95 -5.89
C LYS A 249 10.36 19.38 -4.50
N GLY A 250 11.31 19.05 -3.64
CA GLY A 250 10.99 18.58 -2.27
C GLY A 250 10.31 17.20 -2.13
N LYS A 251 10.16 16.39 -3.18
CA LYS A 251 9.49 15.06 -3.10
C LYS A 251 10.01 14.15 -1.97
N SER A 252 11.33 14.05 -1.80
CA SER A 252 11.92 13.24 -0.73
C SER A 252 11.61 13.80 0.67
N ARG A 253 11.39 15.13 0.79
CA ARG A 253 10.92 15.75 2.04
C ARG A 253 9.48 15.33 2.32
N PHE A 254 8.57 15.44 1.35
CA PHE A 254 7.18 14.98 1.48
C PHE A 254 7.11 13.50 1.86
N LEU A 255 7.80 12.66 1.10
CA LEU A 255 7.91 11.23 1.32
C LEU A 255 8.31 10.92 2.77
N LYS A 256 9.36 11.58 3.28
CA LYS A 256 9.89 11.36 4.63
C LYS A 256 8.98 11.91 5.74
N VAL A 257 8.40 13.10 5.55
CA VAL A 257 7.60 13.77 6.59
C VAL A 257 6.28 13.04 6.82
N ILE A 258 5.61 12.68 5.73
CA ILE A 258 4.31 12.01 5.82
C ILE A 258 4.50 10.55 6.27
N SER A 259 5.48 9.82 5.70
CA SER A 259 5.71 8.42 6.08
C SER A 259 6.03 8.26 7.55
N ASN A 260 6.79 9.18 8.16
CA ASN A 260 7.18 9.10 9.56
C ASN A 260 5.98 9.04 10.55
N LEU A 261 4.81 9.57 10.16
CA LEU A 261 3.59 9.53 10.96
C LEU A 261 2.71 8.29 10.67
N CYS A 262 3.00 7.56 9.60
CA CYS A 262 2.25 6.35 9.24
C CYS A 262 2.55 5.17 10.18
N PHE A 263 1.77 4.10 10.03
CA PHE A 263 1.96 2.85 10.76
C PHE A 263 3.26 2.16 10.33
N TYR A 264 4.11 1.84 11.30
CA TYR A 264 5.44 1.23 11.13
C TYR A 264 6.15 1.59 9.81
N PRO A 265 6.54 2.86 9.61
CA PRO A 265 7.09 3.27 8.33
C PRO A 265 8.43 2.60 8.09
N ILE A 266 8.51 1.86 6.99
CA ILE A 266 9.67 1.07 6.59
C ILE A 266 10.43 1.85 5.54
N ARG A 267 11.63 2.30 5.91
CA ARG A 267 12.54 2.99 4.99
C ARG A 267 13.31 1.96 4.19
N ALA A 268 12.93 1.79 2.94
CA ALA A 268 13.73 1.06 1.97
C ALA A 268 14.82 1.99 1.38
N SER A 269 15.77 2.48 2.17
CA SER A 269 16.78 3.41 1.64
C SER A 269 17.98 2.68 1.02
N GLY A 270 18.30 2.99 -0.23
CA GLY A 270 19.65 2.86 -0.79
C GLY A 270 20.03 1.46 -1.27
N ALA A 271 20.12 1.30 -2.61
CA ALA A 271 20.65 0.11 -3.32
C ALA A 271 20.16 -1.26 -2.80
N SER A 272 19.00 -1.30 -2.14
CA SER A 272 18.43 -2.51 -1.58
C SER A 272 17.68 -3.23 -2.68
N SER A 273 18.03 -4.50 -2.94
CA SER A 273 17.26 -5.31 -3.87
C SER A 273 15.78 -5.35 -3.45
N ILE A 274 14.86 -5.38 -4.42
CA ILE A 274 13.42 -5.52 -4.17
C ILE A 274 13.13 -6.69 -3.20
N SER A 275 13.88 -7.79 -3.29
CA SER A 275 13.73 -8.94 -2.39
C SER A 275 14.08 -8.61 -0.92
N GLY A 276 15.03 -7.72 -0.67
CA GLY A 276 15.34 -7.24 0.68
C GLY A 276 14.20 -6.41 1.25
N ILE A 277 13.65 -5.51 0.43
CA ILE A 277 12.48 -4.69 0.78
C ILE A 277 11.28 -5.56 1.13
N MET A 278 10.97 -6.56 0.29
CA MET A 278 9.87 -7.51 0.52
C MET A 278 10.02 -8.25 1.85
N ARG A 279 11.24 -8.72 2.20
CA ARG A 279 11.48 -9.41 3.48
C ARG A 279 11.27 -8.51 4.69
N PHE A 280 11.69 -7.24 4.61
CA PHE A 280 11.45 -6.29 5.70
C PHE A 280 9.97 -5.93 5.83
N LYS A 281 9.28 -5.73 4.69
CA LYS A 281 7.84 -5.52 4.68
C LYS A 281 7.08 -6.73 5.24
N GLU A 282 7.49 -7.96 4.95
CA GLU A 282 6.88 -9.17 5.53
C GLU A 282 7.04 -9.23 7.05
N ARG A 283 8.22 -8.87 7.57
CA ARG A 283 8.52 -8.92 9.02
C ARG A 283 7.73 -7.88 9.82
N TRP A 284 7.54 -6.68 9.28
CA TRP A 284 6.95 -5.55 10.01
C TRP A 284 5.53 -5.19 9.58
N MET A 285 5.12 -5.59 8.38
CA MET A 285 3.80 -5.35 7.80
C MET A 285 3.34 -3.88 7.87
N GLY A 286 4.29 -2.94 7.85
CA GLY A 286 4.05 -1.50 7.96
C GLY A 286 3.94 -0.76 6.63
N THR A 287 3.97 0.57 6.70
CA THR A 287 3.89 1.47 5.54
C THR A 287 5.21 1.52 4.80
N LEU A 288 5.23 1.10 3.54
CA LEU A 288 6.47 1.06 2.76
C LEU A 288 6.77 2.42 2.12
N GLN A 289 7.96 2.95 2.38
CA GLN A 289 8.52 4.12 1.70
C GLN A 289 9.36 3.68 0.50
N ILE A 290 9.06 4.20 -0.69
CA ILE A 290 9.77 3.88 -1.94
C ILE A 290 10.26 5.18 -2.59
N ASP A 291 11.57 5.30 -2.85
CA ASP A 291 12.14 6.38 -3.65
C ASP A 291 12.59 5.83 -5.03
N GLU A 292 12.61 6.67 -6.06
CA GLU A 292 12.98 6.27 -7.43
C GLU A 292 14.40 5.73 -7.53
N SER A 293 15.31 6.18 -6.65
CA SER A 293 16.65 5.61 -6.56
C SER A 293 16.64 4.11 -6.26
N ASP A 294 15.60 3.62 -5.59
CA ASP A 294 15.42 2.20 -5.27
C ASP A 294 14.86 1.40 -6.46
N LEU A 295 14.48 2.09 -7.55
CA LEU A 295 13.80 1.54 -8.74
C LEU A 295 14.73 1.33 -9.94
N ARG A 296 16.01 1.67 -9.85
CA ARG A 296 16.94 1.61 -10.98
C ARG A 296 17.31 0.15 -11.32
N GLY A 297 17.01 -0.28 -12.55
CA GLY A 297 17.46 -1.56 -13.14
C GLY A 297 16.33 -2.39 -13.76
N ASP A 298 16.66 -3.62 -14.17
CA ASP A 298 15.78 -4.62 -14.85
C ASP A 298 14.72 -5.25 -13.91
N GLN A 299 14.35 -4.57 -12.82
CA GLN A 299 13.46 -5.09 -11.77
C GLN A 299 12.16 -4.28 -11.63
N SER A 300 11.92 -3.30 -12.50
CA SER A 300 10.69 -2.50 -12.55
C SER A 300 9.43 -3.37 -12.57
N ASP A 301 9.44 -4.46 -13.36
CA ASP A 301 8.28 -5.32 -13.57
C ASP A 301 7.88 -6.08 -12.30
N LYS A 302 8.86 -6.48 -11.48
CA LYS A 302 8.59 -7.14 -10.19
C LYS A 302 7.98 -6.17 -9.20
N LEU A 303 8.44 -4.92 -9.18
CA LEU A 303 7.83 -3.92 -8.32
C LEU A 303 6.40 -3.61 -8.77
N ILE A 304 6.17 -3.39 -10.07
CA ILE A 304 4.83 -3.15 -10.62
C ILE A 304 3.90 -4.29 -10.20
N LYS A 305 4.34 -5.55 -10.33
CA LYS A 305 3.58 -6.71 -9.86
C LYS A 305 3.32 -6.65 -8.35
N TYR A 306 4.32 -6.33 -7.54
CA TYR A 306 4.19 -6.21 -6.09
C TYR A 306 3.22 -5.09 -5.66
N LEU A 307 3.30 -3.92 -6.29
CA LEU A 307 2.38 -2.80 -6.06
C LEU A 307 0.96 -3.16 -6.48
N ASN A 308 0.80 -3.88 -7.59
CA ASN A 308 -0.51 -4.27 -8.09
C ASN A 308 -1.19 -5.29 -7.17
N LEU A 309 -0.45 -6.30 -6.70
CA LEU A 309 -0.93 -7.28 -5.73
C LEU A 309 -1.20 -6.64 -4.37
N GLY A 310 -0.37 -5.68 -3.94
CA GLY A 310 -0.48 -5.09 -2.60
C GLY A 310 -1.63 -4.09 -2.40
N PHE A 311 -2.45 -3.87 -3.42
CA PHE A 311 -3.59 -2.96 -3.37
C PHE A 311 -4.79 -3.58 -2.64
N GLU A 312 -4.93 -4.91 -2.72
CA GLU A 312 -6.07 -5.65 -2.19
C GLU A 312 -5.56 -6.83 -1.36
N LYS A 313 -6.28 -7.18 -0.30
CA LYS A 313 -5.93 -8.31 0.57
C LYS A 313 -5.91 -9.64 -0.19
N GLU A 314 -5.31 -10.65 0.44
CA GLU A 314 -5.29 -12.05 -0.02
C GLU A 314 -4.61 -12.27 -1.40
N ASN A 315 -3.80 -11.30 -1.84
CA ASN A 315 -3.07 -11.36 -3.09
C ASN A 315 -1.57 -11.56 -2.83
N TYR A 316 -1.13 -12.81 -2.75
CA TYR A 316 0.24 -13.15 -2.39
C TYR A 316 1.20 -13.13 -3.59
N LEU A 317 2.46 -12.74 -3.34
CA LEU A 317 3.55 -12.89 -4.28
C LEU A 317 4.39 -14.12 -3.92
N LEU A 318 4.42 -15.11 -4.81
CA LEU A 318 5.23 -16.32 -4.65
C LEU A 318 6.57 -16.15 -5.38
N LEU A 319 7.68 -16.38 -4.67
CA LEU A 319 9.02 -16.36 -5.22
C LEU A 319 9.77 -17.65 -4.88
N THR A 320 10.17 -18.40 -5.90
CA THR A 320 11.02 -19.59 -5.73
C THR A 320 12.43 -19.18 -5.29
N ASP A 321 13.01 -19.92 -4.34
CA ASP A 321 14.39 -19.75 -3.94
C ASP A 321 15.33 -20.11 -5.10
N LYS A 322 16.27 -19.22 -5.42
CA LYS A 322 17.19 -19.43 -6.54
C LYS A 322 18.17 -20.58 -6.30
N ASN A 323 18.44 -20.89 -5.03
CA ASN A 323 19.38 -21.94 -4.65
C ASN A 323 18.67 -23.28 -4.36
N GLU A 324 17.36 -23.25 -4.14
CA GLU A 324 16.56 -24.41 -3.77
C GLU A 324 15.16 -24.33 -4.43
N LEU A 325 15.04 -24.91 -5.64
CA LEU A 325 13.82 -24.79 -6.46
C LEU A 325 12.55 -25.38 -5.82
N SER A 326 12.70 -26.28 -4.84
CA SER A 326 11.60 -26.83 -4.05
C SER A 326 11.06 -25.86 -2.98
N LYS A 327 11.81 -24.81 -2.66
CA LYS A 327 11.44 -23.83 -1.65
C LYS A 327 10.79 -22.61 -2.30
N VAL A 328 9.56 -22.32 -1.88
CA VAL A 328 8.81 -21.13 -2.32
C VAL A 328 8.62 -20.21 -1.12
N HIS A 329 9.03 -18.96 -1.27
CA HIS A 329 8.78 -17.89 -0.32
C HIS A 329 7.46 -17.21 -0.70
N LEU A 330 6.55 -17.10 0.27
CA LEU A 330 5.28 -16.39 0.12
C LEU A 330 5.43 -15.01 0.78
N PHE A 331 5.06 -13.97 0.06
CA PHE A 331 5.08 -12.59 0.55
C PHE A 331 3.68 -12.01 0.45
N ASP A 332 3.26 -11.28 1.48
CA ASP A 332 2.05 -10.46 1.49
C ASP A 332 2.40 -8.99 1.14
N PRO A 333 2.11 -8.56 -0.10
CA PRO A 333 2.36 -7.20 -0.53
C PRO A 333 1.35 -6.20 0.03
N PHE A 334 0.25 -6.65 0.63
CA PHE A 334 -0.85 -5.78 1.07
C PHE A 334 -0.36 -4.75 2.09
N GLY A 335 -0.83 -3.51 1.92
CA GLY A 335 -0.60 -2.44 2.87
C GLY A 335 -0.25 -1.10 2.24
N PRO A 336 -0.33 -0.01 3.03
CA PRO A 336 -0.11 1.35 2.57
C PRO A 336 1.32 1.55 2.04
N LYS A 337 1.45 2.41 1.03
CA LYS A 337 2.74 2.73 0.39
C LYS A 337 2.80 4.20 0.02
N ILE A 338 3.95 4.81 0.25
CA ILE A 338 4.23 6.18 -0.20
C ILE A 338 5.42 6.13 -1.15
N ILE A 339 5.25 6.71 -2.32
CA ILE A 339 6.18 6.56 -3.45
C ILE A 339 6.63 7.94 -3.92
N ALA A 340 7.92 8.16 -4.12
CA ALA A 340 8.46 9.33 -4.82
C ALA A 340 9.06 8.93 -6.16
N MET A 341 8.68 9.62 -7.23
CA MET A 341 9.10 9.29 -8.60
C MET A 341 9.28 10.54 -9.46
N ARG A 342 10.09 10.48 -10.51
CA ARG A 342 10.16 11.52 -11.55
C ARG A 342 9.11 11.36 -12.63
N GLN A 343 8.84 10.12 -13.04
CA GLN A 343 7.97 9.79 -14.17
C GLN A 343 6.80 8.89 -13.74
N PRO A 344 5.67 8.91 -14.48
CA PRO A 344 4.57 7.99 -14.22
C PRO A 344 4.96 6.53 -14.44
N PHE A 345 4.23 5.60 -13.83
CA PHE A 345 4.29 4.20 -14.20
C PHE A 345 3.75 4.01 -15.61
N LEU A 346 4.37 3.11 -16.36
CA LEU A 346 3.87 2.71 -17.69
C LEU A 346 2.60 1.86 -17.58
N ASP A 347 2.42 1.15 -16.47
CA ASP A 347 1.26 0.30 -16.21
C ASP A 347 0.06 1.13 -15.69
N THR A 348 -0.99 1.20 -16.51
CA THR A 348 -2.24 1.93 -16.19
C THR A 348 -2.91 1.42 -14.92
N ALA A 349 -2.76 0.14 -14.59
CA ALA A 349 -3.36 -0.42 -13.37
C ALA A 349 -2.65 0.11 -12.12
N THR A 350 -1.32 0.21 -12.13
CA THR A 350 -0.52 0.83 -11.06
C THR A 350 -0.84 2.32 -10.95
N GLU A 351 -0.91 3.04 -12.07
CA GLU A 351 -1.30 4.47 -12.09
C GLU A 351 -2.64 4.70 -11.41
N GLY A 352 -3.62 3.83 -11.69
CA GLY A 352 -4.93 3.92 -11.07
C GLY A 352 -4.87 3.76 -9.54
N ARG A 353 -3.89 3.09 -8.96
CA ARG A 353 -3.78 2.83 -7.50
C ARG A 353 -3.20 4.01 -6.72
N CYS A 354 -2.72 5.04 -7.41
CA CYS A 354 -1.96 6.14 -6.81
C CYS A 354 -2.78 7.44 -6.73
N LEU A 355 -2.94 7.96 -5.51
CA LEU A 355 -3.27 9.36 -5.27
C LEU A 355 -2.01 10.18 -5.51
N SER A 356 -1.95 10.83 -6.67
CA SER A 356 -0.74 11.50 -7.15
C SER A 356 -0.74 13.00 -6.85
N PHE A 357 0.38 13.49 -6.35
CA PHE A 357 0.65 14.90 -6.01
C PHE A 357 1.92 15.34 -6.71
N SER A 358 1.90 16.56 -7.22
CA SER A 358 3.07 17.18 -7.84
C SER A 358 3.49 18.37 -6.98
N PRO A 359 4.38 18.18 -6.00
CA PRO A 359 4.85 19.29 -5.18
C PRO A 359 5.50 20.37 -6.04
N ASP A 360 5.24 21.62 -5.69
CA ASP A 360 5.87 22.78 -6.31
C ASP A 360 7.12 23.23 -5.54
N GLU A 361 7.93 24.08 -6.16
CA GLU A 361 9.02 24.74 -5.45
C GLU A 361 8.43 25.68 -4.39
N THR A 362 8.88 25.50 -3.16
CA THR A 362 8.37 26.30 -2.04
C THR A 362 8.84 27.75 -2.14
N THR A 363 7.92 28.67 -1.91
CA THR A 363 8.23 30.11 -1.72
C THR A 363 8.27 30.50 -0.24
N ARG A 364 7.91 29.56 0.64
CA ARG A 364 7.86 29.75 2.09
C ARG A 364 9.26 29.75 2.69
N LYS A 365 9.57 30.79 3.47
CA LYS A 365 10.88 30.98 4.12
C LYS A 365 10.96 30.39 5.52
N ASP A 366 9.82 30.01 6.09
CA ASP A 366 9.70 29.44 7.44
C ASP A 366 9.98 27.92 7.49
N ILE A 367 9.95 27.24 6.33
CA ILE A 367 10.26 25.82 6.23
C ILE A 367 11.78 25.64 6.25
N PRO A 368 12.33 24.83 7.18
CA PRO A 368 13.78 24.68 7.31
C PRO A 368 14.36 23.83 6.16
N PRO A 369 15.48 24.25 5.55
CA PRO A 369 16.10 23.58 4.40
C PRO A 369 16.53 22.14 4.72
N GLU A 370 16.92 21.90 5.97
CA GLU A 370 17.19 20.57 6.54
C GLU A 370 16.27 20.31 7.72
N LEU A 371 15.97 19.03 8.01
CA LEU A 371 15.13 18.68 9.17
C LEU A 371 15.94 18.92 10.46
N PRO A 372 15.47 19.78 11.38
CA PRO A 372 16.18 20.07 12.62
C PRO A 372 16.12 18.88 13.59
N ALA A 373 16.98 18.85 14.62
CA ALA A 373 16.99 17.77 15.62
C ALA A 373 15.62 17.55 16.30
N ARG A 374 14.91 18.64 16.63
CA ARG A 374 13.56 18.62 17.21
C ARG A 374 12.54 17.83 16.39
N TYR A 375 12.75 17.69 15.08
CA TYR A 375 11.83 16.98 14.20
C TYR A 375 11.67 15.52 14.62
N ALA A 376 12.76 14.86 15.02
CA ALA A 376 12.70 13.46 15.43
C ALA A 376 11.91 13.28 16.74
N GLU A 377 12.05 14.23 17.67
CA GLU A 377 11.31 14.27 18.94
C GLU A 377 9.81 14.51 18.68
N GLU A 378 9.47 15.52 17.86
CA GLU A 378 8.09 15.82 17.47
C GLU A 378 7.40 14.62 16.78
N VAL A 379 8.13 13.90 15.91
CA VAL A 379 7.62 12.67 15.28
C VAL A 379 7.39 11.59 16.32
N ALA A 380 8.31 11.39 17.27
CA ALA A 380 8.17 10.36 18.30
C ALA A 380 6.95 10.64 19.21
N GLU A 381 6.74 11.89 19.59
CA GLU A 381 5.57 12.35 20.36
C GLU A 381 4.27 12.13 19.59
N LEU A 382 4.21 12.57 18.33
CA LEU A 382 3.02 12.38 17.49
C LEU A 382 2.70 10.90 17.28
N ARG A 383 3.70 10.05 17.06
CA ARG A 383 3.49 8.60 16.92
C ARG A 383 2.91 7.99 18.19
N ALA A 384 3.33 8.45 19.37
CA ALA A 384 2.77 8.01 20.64
C ALA A 384 1.29 8.43 20.78
N LEU A 385 0.95 9.67 20.41
CA LEU A 385 -0.44 10.16 20.40
C LEU A 385 -1.31 9.39 19.40
N ILE A 386 -0.82 9.14 18.18
CA ILE A 386 -1.54 8.36 17.17
C ILE A 386 -1.72 6.91 17.63
N ALA A 387 -0.69 6.29 18.24
CA ALA A 387 -0.80 4.95 18.78
C ALA A 387 -1.81 4.86 19.94
N ARG A 388 -1.80 5.82 20.87
CA ARG A 388 -2.79 5.91 21.96
C ARG A 388 -4.22 6.05 21.43
N PHE A 389 -4.42 6.91 20.44
CA PHE A 389 -5.69 7.09 19.75
C PHE A 389 -6.13 5.81 19.03
N THR A 390 -5.20 5.14 18.37
CA THR A 390 -5.46 3.90 17.63
C THR A 390 -5.89 2.76 18.57
N LEU A 391 -5.20 2.61 19.70
CA LEU A 391 -5.55 1.62 20.73
C LEU A 391 -6.95 1.84 21.32
N GLU A 392 -7.38 3.10 21.49
CA GLU A 392 -8.72 3.44 21.98
C GLU A 392 -9.80 3.03 20.98
N HIS A 393 -9.69 3.53 19.75
CA HIS A 393 -10.78 3.45 18.77
C HIS A 393 -10.65 2.22 17.84
N TRP A 394 -9.79 1.25 18.16
CA TRP A 394 -9.55 0.07 17.30
C TRP A 394 -10.82 -0.74 17.03
N SER A 395 -11.63 -0.95 18.07
CA SER A 395 -12.85 -1.76 18.01
C SER A 395 -14.05 -1.01 17.43
N GLU A 396 -14.01 0.33 17.44
CA GLU A 396 -15.06 1.19 16.86
C GLU A 396 -15.03 1.18 15.33
N ILE A 397 -13.88 0.86 14.74
CA ILE A 397 -13.69 0.87 13.30
C ILE A 397 -13.85 -0.54 12.71
N SER A 398 -14.75 -0.63 11.73
CA SER A 398 -14.95 -1.81 10.89
C SER A 398 -15.08 -1.43 9.42
N GLU A 399 -14.94 -2.43 8.52
CA GLU A 399 -15.14 -2.21 7.09
C GLU A 399 -16.56 -1.73 6.75
N ASP A 400 -17.56 -2.24 7.47
CA ASP A 400 -18.97 -1.89 7.28
C ASP A 400 -19.28 -0.44 7.65
N SER A 401 -18.41 0.18 8.46
CA SER A 401 -18.56 1.57 8.90
C SER A 401 -18.09 2.59 7.85
N MET A 402 -17.40 2.17 6.79
CA MET A 402 -16.87 3.07 5.77
C MET A 402 -17.97 3.91 5.10
N LEU A 403 -17.66 5.19 4.89
CA LEU A 403 -18.63 6.15 4.39
C LEU A 403 -19.01 5.87 2.93
N SER A 404 -20.29 6.09 2.64
CA SER A 404 -20.83 5.89 1.29
C SER A 404 -20.28 6.92 0.33
N CYS A 405 -19.71 6.47 -0.79
CA CYS A 405 -19.26 7.33 -1.89
C CYS A 405 -20.43 7.75 -2.83
N SER A 406 -21.62 7.95 -2.26
CA SER A 406 -22.85 8.25 -3.00
C SER A 406 -22.87 9.70 -3.47
N GLY A 407 -22.19 9.98 -4.58
CA GLY A 407 -22.28 11.24 -5.32
C GLY A 407 -22.45 10.99 -6.81
N LYS A 408 -23.35 11.75 -7.45
CA LYS A 408 -23.53 11.75 -8.91
C LYS A 408 -22.25 12.30 -9.56
N GLY A 409 -21.70 11.58 -10.55
CA GLY A 409 -20.57 12.08 -11.37
C GLY A 409 -19.17 11.93 -10.78
N ILE A 410 -19.00 11.27 -9.62
CA ILE A 410 -17.67 10.87 -9.11
C ILE A 410 -17.22 9.59 -9.81
N GLU A 411 -16.01 9.59 -10.34
CA GLU A 411 -15.43 8.45 -11.04
C GLU A 411 -15.23 7.24 -10.12
N GLY A 412 -15.55 6.05 -10.62
CA GLY A 412 -15.44 4.81 -9.84
C GLY A 412 -14.05 4.58 -9.26
N ARG A 413 -12.98 5.04 -9.95
CA ARG A 413 -11.62 4.88 -9.46
C ARG A 413 -11.29 5.78 -8.28
N LEU A 414 -11.78 7.02 -8.29
CA LEU A 414 -11.65 7.92 -7.14
C LEU A 414 -12.39 7.35 -5.93
N LYS A 415 -13.59 6.78 -6.13
CA LYS A 415 -14.33 6.08 -5.06
C LYS A 415 -13.52 4.93 -4.46
N GLN A 416 -12.92 4.09 -5.30
CA GLN A 416 -12.11 2.96 -4.85
C GLN A 416 -10.89 3.41 -4.02
N MET A 417 -10.20 4.48 -4.41
CA MET A 417 -9.04 4.98 -3.65
C MET A 417 -9.44 5.73 -2.38
N ALA A 418 -10.56 6.44 -2.41
CA ALA A 418 -10.98 7.29 -1.29
C ALA A 418 -11.74 6.50 -0.21
N ARG A 419 -12.44 5.42 -0.57
CA ARG A 419 -13.25 4.64 0.38
C ARG A 419 -12.44 4.13 1.58
N PRO A 420 -11.24 3.55 1.45
CA PRO A 420 -10.44 3.16 2.62
C PRO A 420 -10.09 4.35 3.53
N LEU A 421 -9.83 5.53 2.95
CA LEU A 421 -9.55 6.74 3.73
C LEU A 421 -10.76 7.24 4.52
N SER A 422 -11.98 6.87 4.11
CA SER A 422 -13.18 7.25 4.85
C SER A 422 -13.30 6.57 6.21
N VAL A 423 -12.56 5.48 6.43
CA VAL A 423 -12.64 4.70 7.66
C VAL A 423 -12.25 5.52 8.90
N ILE A 424 -11.29 6.43 8.76
CA ILE A 424 -10.90 7.30 9.88
C ILE A 424 -11.91 8.43 10.09
N LEU A 425 -12.59 8.86 9.01
CA LEU A 425 -13.57 9.94 9.08
C LEU A 425 -14.81 9.54 9.86
N THR A 426 -15.07 8.25 10.08
CA THR A 426 -16.19 7.80 10.94
C THR A 426 -16.04 8.24 12.39
N LEU A 427 -14.80 8.48 12.85
CA LEU A 427 -14.52 8.98 14.19
C LEU A 427 -14.75 10.51 14.31
N PHE A 428 -14.90 11.21 13.19
CA PHE A 428 -15.13 12.66 13.17
C PHE A 428 -16.64 12.95 13.18
N PRO A 429 -17.14 13.86 14.05
CA PRO A 429 -18.55 14.25 14.05
C PRO A 429 -19.05 14.77 12.69
N ASP A 430 -18.18 15.43 11.93
CA ASP A 430 -18.40 16.02 10.61
C ASP A 430 -17.78 15.18 9.47
N GLY A 431 -17.46 13.91 9.72
CA GLY A 431 -16.72 13.04 8.79
C GLY A 431 -17.35 12.86 7.41
N GLN A 432 -18.68 12.72 7.34
CA GLN A 432 -19.41 12.56 6.07
C GLN A 432 -19.33 13.82 5.19
N GLU A 433 -19.39 15.00 5.79
CA GLU A 433 -19.25 16.27 5.08
C GLU A 433 -17.84 16.42 4.55
N ARG A 434 -16.82 16.25 5.41
CA ARG A 434 -15.39 16.26 5.04
C ARG A 434 -15.10 15.33 3.86
N PHE A 435 -15.61 14.09 3.92
CA PHE A 435 -15.39 13.12 2.86
C PHE A 435 -16.04 13.53 1.54
N THR A 436 -17.27 14.06 1.60
CA THR A 436 -18.02 14.49 0.42
C THR A 436 -17.36 15.70 -0.24
N GLU A 437 -16.91 16.67 0.55
CA GLU A 437 -16.17 17.84 0.09
C GLU A 437 -14.86 17.44 -0.58
N TYR A 438 -14.09 16.54 0.04
CA TYR A 438 -12.86 15.98 -0.53
C TYR A 438 -13.12 15.32 -1.89
N LEU A 439 -14.11 14.43 -1.98
CA LEU A 439 -14.43 13.73 -3.22
C LEU A 439 -14.81 14.71 -4.34
N ASN A 440 -15.62 15.72 -4.03
CA ASN A 440 -16.04 16.72 -5.01
C ASN A 440 -14.88 17.61 -5.46
N ALA A 441 -14.07 18.09 -4.53
CA ALA A 441 -12.89 18.90 -4.85
C ALA A 441 -11.90 18.12 -5.71
N ARG A 442 -11.60 16.87 -5.35
CA ARG A 442 -10.67 16.03 -6.10
C ARG A 442 -11.21 15.64 -7.47
N GLN A 443 -12.51 15.38 -7.59
CA GLN A 443 -13.16 15.14 -8.88
C GLN A 443 -13.06 16.38 -9.79
N LYS A 444 -13.25 17.60 -9.25
CA LYS A 444 -13.08 18.84 -10.01
C LYS A 444 -11.65 19.00 -10.52
N GLU A 445 -10.66 18.75 -9.67
CA GLU A 445 -9.24 18.83 -10.04
C GLU A 445 -8.86 17.81 -11.12
N ILE A 446 -9.29 16.55 -10.96
CA ILE A 446 -9.07 15.50 -11.96
C ILE A 446 -9.68 15.89 -13.32
N LYS A 447 -10.89 16.47 -13.32
CA LYS A 447 -11.53 16.97 -14.54
C LYS A 447 -10.74 18.12 -15.17
N ARG A 448 -10.31 19.10 -14.37
CA ARG A 448 -9.51 20.23 -14.85
C ARG A 448 -8.22 19.76 -15.52
N THR A 449 -7.44 18.90 -14.85
CA THR A 449 -6.19 18.36 -15.40
C THR A 449 -6.43 17.56 -16.69
N ARG A 450 -7.54 16.83 -16.80
CA ARG A 450 -7.88 16.12 -18.04
C ARG A 450 -8.37 17.05 -19.15
N ALA A 451 -9.09 18.12 -18.82
CA ALA A 451 -9.49 19.13 -19.79
C ALA A 451 -8.26 19.85 -20.39
N GLU A 452 -7.21 20.02 -19.58
CA GLU A 452 -5.90 20.56 -20.00
C GLU A 452 -5.01 19.53 -20.73
N SER A 453 -5.37 18.24 -20.74
CA SER A 453 -4.61 17.22 -21.47
C SER A 453 -4.72 17.41 -22.98
N SER A 454 -3.87 16.72 -23.76
CA SER A 454 -3.98 16.78 -25.22
C SER A 454 -5.35 16.29 -25.72
N GLU A 455 -5.89 15.25 -25.09
CA GLU A 455 -7.24 14.74 -25.31
C GLU A 455 -8.31 15.78 -24.97
N GLY A 456 -8.21 16.38 -23.78
CA GLY A 456 -9.13 17.41 -23.33
C GLY A 456 -9.13 18.64 -24.23
N MET A 457 -7.96 19.20 -24.54
CA MET A 457 -7.84 20.36 -25.42
C MET A 457 -8.44 20.10 -26.81
N MET A 458 -8.18 18.94 -27.41
CA MET A 458 -8.76 18.58 -28.70
C MET A 458 -10.27 18.40 -28.62
N PHE A 459 -10.76 17.73 -27.58
CA PHE A 459 -12.19 17.52 -27.37
C PHE A 459 -12.93 18.85 -27.15
N ASN A 460 -12.44 19.70 -26.26
CA ASN A 460 -13.05 20.98 -25.95
C ASN A 460 -13.06 21.93 -27.17
N TYR A 461 -12.04 21.88 -28.04
CA TYR A 461 -12.06 22.62 -29.31
C TYR A 461 -13.05 22.04 -30.34
N VAL A 462 -13.19 20.72 -30.41
CA VAL A 462 -14.25 20.09 -31.23
C VAL A 462 -15.64 20.53 -30.74
N LEU A 463 -15.79 20.63 -29.42
CA LEU A 463 -17.02 21.01 -28.77
C LEU A 463 -17.37 22.49 -29.01
N SER A 464 -16.40 23.39 -28.88
CA SER A 464 -16.60 24.83 -29.14
C SER A 464 -17.01 25.11 -30.59
N LEU A 465 -16.40 24.40 -31.56
CA LEU A 465 -16.84 24.43 -32.96
C LEU A 465 -18.28 23.95 -33.10
N ALA A 466 -18.61 22.82 -32.48
CA ALA A 466 -19.93 22.20 -32.59
C ALA A 466 -21.05 23.04 -31.95
N GLN A 467 -20.75 23.79 -30.89
CA GLN A 467 -21.67 24.73 -30.23
C GLN A 467 -21.76 26.07 -30.96
N GLY A 468 -20.80 26.38 -31.85
CA GLY A 468 -20.72 27.65 -32.57
C GLY A 468 -20.09 28.79 -31.76
N GLU A 469 -19.44 28.47 -30.64
CA GLU A 469 -18.62 29.41 -29.88
C GLU A 469 -17.36 29.80 -30.67
N GLU A 470 -16.75 28.82 -31.33
CA GLU A 470 -15.70 29.04 -32.32
C GLU A 470 -16.33 29.00 -33.72
N ASN A 471 -16.16 30.08 -34.49
CA ASN A 471 -16.84 30.27 -35.76
C ASN A 471 -15.87 30.34 -36.95
N LEU A 472 -15.95 29.33 -37.82
CA LEU A 472 -15.15 29.20 -39.03
C LEU A 472 -15.93 29.57 -40.31
N MET A 473 -17.05 30.27 -40.20
CA MET A 473 -17.93 30.58 -41.34
C MET A 473 -17.24 31.46 -42.40
N VAL A 474 -16.35 32.35 -41.98
CA VAL A 474 -15.54 33.21 -42.88
C VAL A 474 -14.24 32.55 -43.35
N ASP A 475 -13.92 31.34 -42.85
CA ASP A 475 -12.72 30.63 -43.25
C ASP A 475 -12.83 30.17 -44.72
N PRO A 476 -11.85 30.48 -45.59
CA PRO A 476 -11.90 30.13 -47.01
C PRO A 476 -12.03 28.63 -47.28
N GLU A 477 -11.51 27.79 -46.39
CA GLU A 477 -11.52 26.34 -46.53
C GLU A 477 -12.73 25.70 -45.85
N PHE A 478 -13.09 26.18 -44.65
CA PHE A 478 -14.07 25.53 -43.77
C PHE A 478 -15.46 26.18 -43.77
N GLY A 479 -15.62 27.42 -44.25
CA GLY A 479 -16.90 28.12 -44.27
C GLY A 479 -18.00 27.36 -45.04
N LYS A 480 -17.61 26.56 -46.04
CA LYS A 480 -18.51 25.69 -46.82
C LYS A 480 -19.26 24.62 -45.99
N TYR A 481 -18.83 24.34 -44.77
CA TYR A 481 -19.46 23.36 -43.88
C TYR A 481 -20.55 23.97 -42.98
N TYR A 482 -20.85 25.26 -43.15
CA TYR A 482 -21.97 25.92 -42.49
C TYR A 482 -23.22 25.88 -43.38
N TYR A 483 -24.37 25.67 -42.75
CA TYR A 483 -25.69 25.76 -43.35
C TYR A 483 -26.64 26.41 -42.34
N GLU A 484 -27.39 27.43 -42.77
CA GLU A 484 -28.26 28.24 -41.88
C GLU A 484 -27.54 28.77 -40.63
N GLY A 485 -26.28 29.19 -40.77
CA GLY A 485 -25.47 29.72 -39.68
C GLY A 485 -24.96 28.67 -38.68
N LYS A 486 -25.26 27.38 -38.86
CA LYS A 486 -24.81 26.29 -38.00
C LYS A 486 -23.78 25.41 -38.69
N ILE A 487 -22.74 25.00 -37.97
CA ILE A 487 -21.78 24.03 -38.47
C ILE A 487 -22.46 22.66 -38.62
N GLN A 488 -22.29 22.05 -39.79
CA GLN A 488 -22.93 20.77 -40.10
C GLN A 488 -22.01 19.59 -39.82
N VAL A 489 -20.69 19.82 -39.79
CA VAL A 489 -19.68 18.81 -39.54
C VAL A 489 -18.43 19.40 -38.91
N VAL A 490 -17.90 18.72 -37.90
CA VAL A 490 -16.54 18.96 -37.41
C VAL A 490 -15.62 17.89 -37.99
N SER A 491 -14.58 18.29 -38.71
CA SER A 491 -13.62 17.38 -39.34
C SER A 491 -12.27 17.43 -38.64
N SER A 492 -11.50 16.35 -38.73
CA SER A 492 -10.13 16.32 -38.18
C SER A 492 -9.23 17.39 -38.82
N LYS A 493 -9.57 17.91 -40.02
CA LYS A 493 -8.85 19.01 -40.66
C LYS A 493 -8.97 20.30 -39.88
N MET A 494 -10.19 20.65 -39.46
CA MET A 494 -10.46 21.88 -38.73
C MET A 494 -9.66 21.92 -37.43
N VAL A 495 -9.68 20.80 -36.69
CA VAL A 495 -8.94 20.64 -35.43
C VAL A 495 -7.42 20.66 -35.66
N ALA A 496 -6.95 19.94 -36.69
CA ALA A 496 -5.52 19.88 -37.02
C ALA A 496 -4.96 21.25 -37.41
N THR A 497 -5.69 22.02 -38.22
CA THR A 497 -5.29 23.36 -38.64
C THR A 497 -5.22 24.32 -37.45
N ALA A 498 -6.24 24.33 -36.59
CA ALA A 498 -6.30 25.22 -35.43
C ALA A 498 -5.20 24.91 -34.40
N LEU A 499 -5.01 23.63 -34.08
CA LEU A 499 -4.03 23.17 -33.08
C LEU A 499 -2.63 22.93 -33.65
N ARG A 500 -2.41 23.27 -34.93
CA ARG A 500 -1.13 23.13 -35.65
C ARG A 500 -0.51 21.74 -35.49
N CYS A 501 -1.32 20.69 -35.63
CA CYS A 501 -0.89 19.30 -35.50
C CYS A 501 -1.32 18.46 -36.70
N SER A 502 -0.91 17.19 -36.75
CA SER A 502 -1.29 16.30 -37.86
C SER A 502 -2.68 15.70 -37.66
N PHE A 503 -3.39 15.43 -38.77
CA PHE A 503 -4.64 14.67 -38.75
C PHE A 503 -4.52 13.30 -38.06
N LYS A 504 -3.36 12.65 -38.21
CA LYS A 504 -3.08 11.36 -37.56
C LYS A 504 -3.07 11.53 -36.04
N THR A 505 -2.50 12.63 -35.56
CA THR A 505 -2.50 12.99 -34.13
C THR A 505 -3.93 13.20 -33.64
N VAL A 506 -4.73 14.02 -34.33
CA VAL A 506 -6.14 14.27 -33.96
C VAL A 506 -6.93 12.97 -33.87
N ASN A 507 -6.87 12.13 -34.91
CA ASN A 507 -7.61 10.86 -34.93
C ASN A 507 -7.13 9.87 -33.86
N ARG A 508 -5.82 9.82 -33.59
CA ARG A 508 -5.27 8.95 -32.54
C ARG A 508 -5.72 9.42 -31.16
N THR A 509 -5.63 10.72 -30.89
CA THR A 509 -5.95 11.32 -29.59
C THR A 509 -7.46 11.25 -29.31
N LEU A 510 -8.31 11.71 -30.23
CA LEU A 510 -9.76 11.63 -30.07
C LEU A 510 -10.28 10.18 -30.14
N GLY A 511 -9.61 9.32 -30.91
CA GLY A 511 -9.84 7.87 -30.89
C GLY A 511 -9.56 7.24 -29.53
N GLY A 512 -8.53 7.71 -28.83
CA GLY A 512 -8.17 7.26 -27.48
C GLY A 512 -9.26 7.52 -26.43
N ILE A 513 -10.10 8.54 -26.63
CA ILE A 513 -11.26 8.83 -25.76
C ILE A 513 -12.58 8.24 -26.30
N GLY A 514 -12.53 7.48 -27.40
CA GLY A 514 -13.67 6.77 -27.97
C GLY A 514 -14.52 7.56 -28.96
N MET A 515 -14.02 8.69 -29.48
CA MET A 515 -14.61 9.32 -30.68
C MET A 515 -14.16 8.58 -31.95
N VAL A 516 -14.97 8.65 -33.01
CA VAL A 516 -14.70 7.97 -34.28
C VAL A 516 -14.64 8.95 -35.43
N SER A 517 -13.96 8.57 -36.52
CA SER A 517 -13.83 9.39 -37.73
C SER A 517 -14.46 8.66 -38.92
N GLU A 518 -15.73 8.96 -39.20
CA GLU A 518 -16.58 8.24 -40.15
C GLU A 518 -17.21 9.18 -41.18
N GLN A 519 -17.70 8.60 -42.29
CA GLN A 519 -18.41 9.35 -43.32
C GLN A 519 -19.81 9.72 -42.83
N LYS A 520 -20.13 11.01 -42.83
CA LYS A 520 -21.45 11.54 -42.50
C LYS A 520 -21.99 12.33 -43.68
N ARG A 521 -23.24 12.05 -44.05
CA ARG A 521 -23.96 12.81 -45.08
C ARG A 521 -24.47 14.10 -44.45
N VAL A 522 -24.02 15.24 -44.96
CA VAL A 522 -24.37 16.56 -44.43
C VAL A 522 -24.82 17.51 -45.52
N GLN A 523 -25.70 18.44 -45.16
CA GLN A 523 -26.12 19.53 -46.02
C GLN A 523 -25.02 20.60 -46.02
N THR A 524 -24.63 21.11 -47.18
CA THR A 524 -23.70 22.25 -47.30
C THR A 524 -24.34 23.33 -48.17
N ALA A 525 -23.77 24.54 -48.17
CA ALA A 525 -24.18 25.60 -49.11
C ALA A 525 -24.12 25.15 -50.59
N THR A 526 -23.34 24.11 -50.90
CA THR A 526 -23.17 23.55 -52.26
C THR A 526 -23.97 22.27 -52.52
N GLY A 527 -24.90 21.90 -51.63
CA GLY A 527 -25.70 20.66 -51.70
C GLY A 527 -25.26 19.59 -50.69
N GLN A 528 -25.79 18.36 -50.82
CA GLN A 528 -25.46 17.26 -49.92
C GLN A 528 -24.11 16.62 -50.27
N LYS A 529 -23.25 16.43 -49.26
CA LYS A 529 -21.94 15.78 -49.42
C LYS A 529 -21.68 14.79 -48.29
N ASN A 530 -20.97 13.72 -48.61
CA ASN A 530 -20.42 12.81 -47.60
C ASN A 530 -19.05 13.35 -47.18
N ILE A 531 -18.93 13.69 -45.90
CA ILE A 531 -17.72 14.27 -45.33
C ILE A 531 -17.30 13.42 -44.13
N ARG A 532 -15.99 13.22 -44.00
CA ARG A 532 -15.43 12.50 -42.86
C ARG A 532 -15.49 13.38 -41.61
N ALA A 533 -16.38 13.03 -40.70
CA ALA A 533 -16.71 13.76 -39.50
C ALA A 533 -16.08 13.10 -38.27
N ILE A 534 -15.73 13.91 -37.28
CA ILE A 534 -15.47 13.44 -35.91
C ILE A 534 -16.84 13.25 -35.24
N LEU A 535 -17.10 12.04 -34.75
CA LEU A 535 -18.39 11.66 -34.18
C LEU A 535 -18.23 10.96 -32.83
N VAL A 536 -19.27 11.06 -32.02
CA VAL A 536 -19.44 10.31 -30.79
C VAL A 536 -20.41 9.16 -31.08
N PRO A 537 -20.00 7.89 -30.90
CA PRO A 537 -20.77 6.74 -31.40
C PRO A 537 -22.15 6.63 -30.77
N ASN A 538 -22.26 6.87 -29.46
CA ASN A 538 -23.52 6.74 -28.72
C ASN A 538 -23.58 7.65 -27.49
N ARG A 539 -24.76 7.75 -26.87
CA ARG A 539 -25.02 8.59 -25.69
C ARG A 539 -24.21 8.19 -24.47
N LYS A 540 -23.97 6.89 -24.24
CA LYS A 540 -23.15 6.42 -23.12
C LYS A 540 -21.73 6.98 -23.22
N LYS A 541 -21.14 6.94 -24.42
CA LYS A 541 -19.81 7.49 -24.67
C LYS A 541 -19.78 9.02 -24.53
N TRP A 542 -20.82 9.72 -24.97
CA TRP A 542 -20.95 11.17 -24.74
C TRP A 542 -20.88 11.53 -23.26
N VAL A 543 -21.70 10.88 -22.44
CA VAL A 543 -21.72 11.11 -21.00
C VAL A 543 -20.36 10.82 -20.37
N GLU A 544 -19.69 9.74 -20.79
CA GLU A 544 -18.34 9.40 -20.33
C GLU A 544 -17.31 10.47 -20.70
N ILE A 545 -17.30 10.94 -21.95
CA ILE A 545 -16.35 11.97 -22.40
C ILE A 545 -16.59 13.29 -21.66
N MET A 546 -17.85 13.74 -21.58
CA MET A 546 -18.21 14.96 -20.86
C MET A 546 -17.86 14.87 -19.37
N GLN A 547 -18.08 13.73 -18.73
CA GLN A 547 -17.70 13.55 -17.32
C GLN A 547 -16.18 13.60 -17.09
N ARG A 548 -15.36 13.27 -18.09
CA ARG A 548 -13.92 13.10 -17.91
C ARG A 548 -13.08 14.23 -18.47
N TYR A 549 -13.50 14.88 -19.54
CA TYR A 549 -12.68 15.83 -20.32
C TYR A 549 -13.30 17.22 -20.48
N TYR A 550 -14.58 17.39 -20.14
CA TYR A 550 -15.22 18.71 -20.09
C TYR A 550 -15.10 19.28 -18.68
N TYR A 551 -14.66 20.53 -18.59
CA TYR A 551 -14.59 21.29 -17.36
C TYR A 551 -15.02 22.73 -17.65
N ASP A 552 -15.99 23.21 -16.88
CA ASP A 552 -16.43 24.59 -16.87
C ASP A 552 -16.45 25.08 -15.42
N GLU A 553 -15.94 26.29 -15.19
CA GLU A 553 -15.92 26.96 -13.89
C GLU A 553 -17.34 27.30 -13.43
N SER A 554 -18.29 27.50 -14.36
CA SER A 554 -19.69 27.84 -14.06
C SER A 554 -20.47 26.68 -13.39
N GLY A 555 -20.03 25.44 -13.58
CA GLY A 555 -20.68 24.25 -13.05
C GLY A 555 -21.96 23.81 -13.78
N GLU A 556 -22.20 24.26 -15.02
CA GLU A 556 -23.40 23.92 -15.80
C GLU A 556 -23.65 22.40 -15.98
N GLU A 557 -24.93 22.05 -16.13
CA GLU A 557 -25.38 20.69 -16.39
C GLU A 557 -24.91 20.17 -17.76
N PHE A 558 -24.70 18.85 -17.84
CA PHE A 558 -24.34 18.20 -19.11
C PHE A 558 -25.40 18.46 -20.19
N PHE A 559 -25.02 19.17 -21.25
CA PHE A 559 -25.89 19.39 -22.40
C PHE A 559 -25.90 18.19 -23.37
N GLU A 560 -26.92 18.15 -24.24
CA GLU A 560 -27.02 17.11 -25.26
C GLU A 560 -25.90 17.22 -26.30
N CYS A 561 -25.40 16.08 -26.78
CA CYS A 561 -24.41 16.04 -27.85
C CYS A 561 -24.91 16.81 -29.08
N PRO A 562 -24.15 17.80 -29.60
CA PRO A 562 -24.52 18.53 -30.82
C PRO A 562 -24.77 17.59 -32.00
N GLU A 563 -25.78 17.89 -32.82
CA GLU A 563 -26.18 17.02 -33.94
C GLU A 563 -25.05 16.72 -34.91
N CYS A 564 -24.16 17.69 -35.16
CA CYS A 564 -23.00 17.54 -36.04
C CYS A 564 -22.01 16.48 -35.52
N LEU A 565 -21.97 16.22 -34.20
CA LEU A 565 -21.12 15.21 -33.55
C LEU A 565 -21.81 13.85 -33.31
N ARG A 566 -23.14 13.74 -33.50
CA ARG A 566 -23.86 12.47 -33.29
C ARG A 566 -23.47 11.43 -34.33
N GLY A 567 -23.01 10.27 -33.86
CA GLY A 567 -22.80 9.05 -34.65
C GLY A 567 -24.10 8.33 -35.02
N PRO A 568 -24.05 7.32 -35.89
CA PRO A 568 -25.23 6.63 -36.41
C PRO A 568 -26.05 5.90 -35.33
N GLU A 569 -25.41 5.46 -34.24
CA GLU A 569 -26.06 4.76 -33.12
C GLU A 569 -26.51 5.71 -31.99
N TYR A 570 -26.44 7.03 -32.20
CA TYR A 570 -26.78 8.02 -31.19
C TYR A 570 -28.31 8.17 -31.08
N GLN A 571 -28.93 7.40 -30.18
CA GLN A 571 -30.36 7.52 -29.89
C GLN A 571 -30.64 8.80 -29.10
N THR A 572 -31.41 9.73 -29.69
CA THR A 572 -32.02 10.86 -28.99
C THR A 572 -33.17 10.35 -28.12
N ARG A 573 -33.40 10.94 -26.93
CA ARG A 573 -34.69 10.74 -26.26
C ARG A 573 -35.78 11.22 -27.22
N GLN A 574 -36.80 10.40 -27.48
CA GLN A 574 -38.06 10.95 -27.95
C GLN A 574 -38.54 11.93 -26.88
N SER A 575 -38.54 13.23 -27.19
CA SER A 575 -39.21 14.25 -26.40
C SER A 575 -40.70 13.96 -26.45
N GLY A 576 -41.17 13.21 -25.46
CA GLY A 576 -42.53 12.71 -25.40
C GLY A 576 -42.82 12.04 -24.08
N PHE A 577 -42.46 12.67 -22.96
CA PHE A 577 -43.10 12.39 -21.68
C PHE A 577 -43.29 13.71 -20.95
N ALA A 578 -44.57 13.99 -20.70
CA ALA A 578 -45.08 15.13 -19.97
C ALA A 578 -44.42 15.28 -18.60
N ASP A 579 -44.31 16.53 -18.17
CA ASP A 579 -44.29 16.93 -16.77
C ASP A 579 -45.23 16.06 -15.95
N ASN A 580 -44.66 15.21 -15.09
CA ASN A 580 -45.07 15.08 -13.70
C ASN A 580 -44.28 13.99 -12.97
N ARG A 581 -43.98 14.29 -11.71
CA ARG A 581 -43.37 13.45 -10.65
C ARG A 581 -41.84 13.47 -10.61
N PHE A 582 -41.30 14.43 -9.87
CA PHE A 582 -40.78 14.15 -8.52
C PHE A 582 -40.89 15.44 -7.71
N ASN A 583 -41.90 15.49 -6.84
CA ASN A 583 -42.13 16.58 -5.90
C ASN A 583 -40.89 16.80 -5.03
N SER A 584 -40.48 18.07 -4.98
CA SER A 584 -39.91 18.69 -3.80
C SER A 584 -40.96 18.68 -2.68
N GLU A 585 -40.68 18.00 -1.58
CA GLU A 585 -41.32 18.31 -0.30
C GLU A 585 -40.24 18.66 0.70
N SER A 586 -40.01 19.96 0.87
CA SER A 586 -39.73 20.51 2.18
C SER A 586 -40.41 21.87 2.32
N CYS A 587 -41.23 21.97 3.38
CA CYS A 587 -41.38 23.15 4.23
C CYS A 587 -41.77 24.49 3.58
N LYS A 588 -43.03 24.92 3.75
CA LYS A 588 -43.48 25.82 4.85
C LYS A 588 -44.83 26.50 4.56
N SER A 589 -45.41 26.95 5.67
CA SER A 589 -46.41 28.01 5.87
C SER A 589 -47.84 27.74 5.43
N THR A 590 -48.67 27.34 6.40
CA THR A 590 -50.10 27.67 6.43
C THR A 590 -50.32 28.76 7.47
N GLU A 591 -50.56 29.97 6.99
CA GLU A 591 -51.32 31.00 7.71
C GLU A 591 -52.79 30.58 7.80
N GLU A 592 -53.43 31.13 8.83
CA GLU A 592 -54.81 30.98 9.25
C GLU A 592 -55.85 31.23 8.15
N ILE A 593 -57.03 30.63 8.27
CA ILE A 593 -58.30 31.34 8.52
C ILE A 593 -59.47 30.34 8.59
N SER A 594 -60.12 30.37 9.75
CA SER A 594 -61.55 30.16 10.08
C SER A 594 -62.36 29.01 9.47
N GLY A 595 -63.05 28.26 10.33
CA GLY A 595 -64.26 27.55 9.91
C GLY A 595 -64.80 26.51 10.88
N THR A 596 -65.30 26.95 12.03
CA THR A 596 -66.53 26.45 12.68
C THR A 596 -66.65 24.95 13.01
N VAL A 597 -66.45 24.64 14.29
CA VAL A 597 -67.37 23.93 15.22
C VAL A 597 -68.27 22.83 14.61
N LEU A 598 -68.11 21.59 15.07
CA LEU A 598 -69.16 20.84 15.78
C LEU A 598 -68.59 19.62 16.52
N SER A 599 -69.08 19.51 17.75
CA SER A 599 -68.79 18.56 18.83
C SER A 599 -69.47 17.19 18.69
N ALA A 600 -69.05 16.27 19.59
CA ALA A 600 -69.67 15.00 20.03
C ALA A 600 -68.97 13.76 19.47
N GLY A 601 -68.67 12.70 20.22
CA GLY A 601 -68.81 12.29 21.62
C GLY A 601 -67.95 11.01 21.76
N GLU A 602 -67.20 10.84 22.85
CA GLU A 602 -67.53 9.93 23.97
C GLU A 602 -67.54 8.42 23.68
N GLU A 603 -67.04 7.69 24.69
CA GLU A 603 -66.97 6.22 24.88
C GLU A 603 -65.82 5.52 24.12
N GLY A 604 -64.76 4.99 24.75
CA GLY A 604 -64.66 4.33 26.05
C GLY A 604 -64.87 2.83 25.86
N PHE A 605 -63.85 2.00 26.03
CA PHE A 605 -63.90 0.75 26.79
C PHE A 605 -62.51 0.09 26.85
N ASP A 606 -62.06 -0.08 28.09
CA ASP A 606 -61.03 -0.98 28.57
C ASP A 606 -61.39 -2.43 28.23
N ASP A 607 -60.40 -3.28 27.93
CA ASP A 607 -60.09 -4.38 28.85
C ASP A 607 -58.88 -5.20 28.39
N THR A 608 -57.96 -5.29 29.33
CA THR A 608 -56.89 -6.28 29.48
C THR A 608 -57.34 -7.73 29.27
N ILE A 609 -56.42 -8.61 28.86
CA ILE A 609 -55.91 -9.73 29.68
C ILE A 609 -54.97 -10.65 28.86
N SER A 610 -53.82 -10.88 29.49
CA SER A 610 -52.82 -11.96 29.41
C SER A 610 -53.15 -13.24 28.62
N HIS A 611 -52.15 -13.87 27.99
CA HIS A 611 -51.20 -14.79 28.63
C HIS A 611 -50.32 -15.49 27.58
N ASN A 612 -49.00 -15.44 27.79
CA ASN A 612 -48.04 -16.47 27.37
C ASN A 612 -48.29 -17.76 28.20
N PRO A 613 -47.94 -18.99 27.72
CA PRO A 613 -46.52 -19.37 27.67
C PRO A 613 -46.07 -20.44 26.63
N SER A 614 -44.72 -20.49 26.50
CA SER A 614 -43.83 -21.65 26.28
C SER A 614 -43.96 -22.51 25.02
N GLU A 615 -42.95 -22.47 24.15
CA GLU A 615 -41.75 -23.35 24.18
C GLU A 615 -40.55 -22.65 23.52
#